data_AF-T0R903-F1
#
_entry.id   AF-T0R903-F1
#
_cell.length_a   1.000
_cell.length_b   1.000
_cell.length_c   1.000
_cell.angle_alpha   90.00
_cell.angle_beta   90.00
_cell.angle_gamma   90.00
#
_symmetry.space_group_name_H-M   'P 1'
#
loop_
_entity.id
_entity.type
_entity.pdbx_description
1 polymer ?
#
loop_
_entity_poly.entity_id
_entity_poly.type
_entity_poly.pdbx_seq_one_letter_code
_entity_poly.pdbx_strand_id
1 'polypeptide(L)'
;MIGPALLLRRALPRYSLLAKAPCIKPQRSLLSSLSGSFGSGSGSSSRPLELKYLEGNGALALALPLPLHDNGMLGGAEGDVGLGVRVFSMQPTTSVGGFIAQVQQEDTSAKDVQLRTTKGVAFPPETPFSTLMADDFQIVLNDKVLKVAAPVFTGDAYTSLPQDGQLDIRSVAHKAAIIKLRETIESHPKWKIDVTEFRKLAAEHGIPKKQSSQVLHAFHQVGIVFHFAQSPDEELKTAVFLKPRNVLDTYFDSLGLTPPTTQHYTEARQALETELATLMPEHDALLHLKKELDHMAHKRVRVYCYLSSLGLVGSFGLYAWLSFIHFSWDIMEPVTYFTGFGVSIVGYTWWTFTQKEYDYENIYDYLFQGRRKKLYARAAFDEAKLEALQARVVAIQKDIGVIAAKAVKPTCLQAQFLQNE
;
A
#
# COMPACT_ATOMS: atom_id res chain seq x y z
N MET A 1 -51.69 24.52 -11.00
CA MET A 1 -51.81 25.16 -9.68
C MET A 1 -50.69 24.63 -8.81
N ILE A 2 -49.60 25.40 -8.66
CA ILE A 2 -49.30 26.25 -7.49
C ILE A 2 -48.98 25.35 -6.27
N GLY A 3 -47.79 25.31 -5.67
CA GLY A 3 -46.55 26.07 -5.87
C GLY A 3 -45.59 25.74 -4.71
N PRO A 4 -44.27 25.89 -4.87
CA PRO A 4 -43.25 25.81 -3.81
C PRO A 4 -42.92 27.21 -3.24
N ALA A 5 -42.35 27.25 -2.01
CA ALA A 5 -41.63 28.36 -1.31
C ALA A 5 -42.03 28.34 0.19
N LEU A 6 -41.24 28.73 1.20
CA LEU A 6 -40.22 29.78 1.39
C LEU A 6 -39.31 29.33 2.56
N LEU A 7 -37.98 29.40 2.42
CA LEU A 7 -37.10 30.48 2.92
C LEU A 7 -37.08 30.66 4.45
N LEU A 8 -35.91 30.37 5.04
CA LEU A 8 -35.47 31.01 6.29
C LEU A 8 -34.08 31.62 6.08
N ARG A 9 -34.12 32.88 5.64
CA ARG A 9 -33.06 33.89 5.69
C ARG A 9 -32.82 34.25 7.16
N ARG A 10 -31.56 34.25 7.61
CA ARG A 10 -31.13 35.10 8.73
C ARG A 10 -29.93 35.93 8.28
N ALA A 11 -30.18 37.24 8.20
CA ALA A 11 -29.21 38.31 7.96
C ALA A 11 -28.39 38.57 9.24
N LEU A 12 -27.12 38.98 9.17
CA LEU A 12 -26.59 40.36 9.18
C LEU A 12 -25.08 40.25 9.57
N PRO A 13 -24.22 41.29 9.51
CA PRO A 13 -24.23 42.55 8.74
C PRO A 13 -22.90 42.81 7.99
N ARG A 14 -22.94 43.75 7.03
CA ARG A 14 -21.75 44.49 6.57
C ARG A 14 -21.39 45.55 7.62
N TYR A 15 -20.14 45.56 8.10
CA TYR A 15 -19.48 46.77 8.58
C TYR A 15 -18.03 46.78 8.11
N SER A 16 -17.74 47.76 7.26
CA SER A 16 -16.43 48.27 6.93
C SER A 16 -15.82 48.98 8.14
N LEU A 17 -14.62 48.60 8.58
CA LEU A 17 -13.72 49.51 9.29
C LEU A 17 -12.26 49.14 8.98
N LEU A 18 -11.58 50.09 8.32
CA LEU A 18 -10.14 50.25 8.33
C LEU A 18 -9.64 50.22 9.79
N ALA A 19 -8.80 49.23 10.12
CA ALA A 19 -8.00 49.25 11.33
C ALA A 19 -6.56 48.89 10.97
N LYS A 20 -5.69 49.91 11.02
CA LYS A 20 -4.23 49.81 11.03
C LYS A 20 -3.82 48.75 12.07
N ALA A 21 -3.19 47.67 11.62
CA ALA A 21 -2.50 46.76 12.53
C ALA A 21 -1.21 47.43 13.05
N PRO A 22 -0.90 47.32 14.35
CA PRO A 22 0.20 48.02 14.97
C PRO A 22 1.55 47.44 14.53
N CYS A 23 2.51 48.34 14.36
CA CYS A 23 3.91 48.03 14.17
C CYS A 23 4.43 47.31 15.44
N ILE A 24 4.53 45.98 15.40
CA ILE A 24 5.20 45.19 16.44
C ILE A 24 6.69 45.34 16.21
N LYS A 25 7.35 46.15 17.05
CA LYS A 25 8.81 46.19 17.14
C LYS A 25 9.32 44.82 17.61
N PRO A 26 10.34 44.23 16.97
CA PRO A 26 10.89 42.97 17.44
C PRO A 26 11.55 43.17 18.82
N GLN A 27 11.22 42.25 19.72
CA GLN A 27 11.72 42.21 21.08
C GLN A 27 13.21 41.84 21.07
N ARG A 28 14.09 42.81 21.37
CA ARG A 28 15.56 42.68 21.39
C ARG A 28 16.10 41.58 22.32
N SER A 29 15.30 41.02 23.22
CA SER A 29 15.78 40.12 24.30
C SER A 29 16.19 38.73 23.83
N LEU A 30 15.52 38.14 22.83
CA LEU A 30 15.81 36.76 22.37
C LEU A 30 17.04 36.64 21.44
N LEU A 31 17.50 37.74 20.84
CA LEU A 31 18.69 37.73 19.98
C LEU A 31 20.00 37.69 20.80
N SER A 32 19.96 38.11 22.07
CA SER A 32 21.14 38.19 22.93
C SER A 32 21.65 36.83 23.41
N SER A 33 20.80 35.80 23.48
CA SER A 33 21.17 34.43 23.89
C SER A 33 21.68 33.56 22.73
N LEU A 34 21.52 34.00 21.48
CA LEU A 34 21.94 33.25 20.28
C LEU A 34 23.43 33.46 19.93
N SER A 35 24.06 34.52 20.45
CA SER A 35 25.48 34.81 20.23
C SER A 35 26.41 33.71 20.76
N GLY A 36 25.97 32.91 21.75
CA GLY A 36 26.73 31.77 22.28
C GLY A 36 26.58 30.45 21.51
N SER A 37 25.62 30.33 20.59
CA SER A 37 25.36 29.11 19.79
C SER A 37 26.07 29.11 18.43
N PHE A 38 26.52 30.27 17.97
CA PHE A 38 27.44 30.38 16.85
C PHE A 38 28.85 30.35 17.43
N GLY A 39 29.63 29.30 17.12
CA GLY A 39 31.00 29.18 17.62
C GLY A 39 31.80 30.45 17.30
N SER A 40 32.64 30.90 18.24
CA SER A 40 33.52 32.06 18.10
C SER A 40 34.52 31.86 16.96
N GLY A 41 34.05 32.04 15.73
CA GLY A 41 34.83 31.98 14.52
C GLY A 41 35.40 33.36 14.23
N SER A 42 36.65 33.56 14.60
CA SER A 42 37.49 34.64 14.06
C SER A 42 37.33 34.69 12.53
N GLY A 43 37.22 35.90 11.98
CA GLY A 43 36.87 36.20 10.58
C GLY A 43 37.88 35.76 9.51
N SER A 44 38.49 34.58 9.67
CA SER A 44 39.30 33.88 8.69
C SER A 44 38.43 33.36 7.54
N SER A 45 38.87 33.61 6.31
CA SER A 45 38.27 33.18 5.04
C SER A 45 38.11 31.66 4.84
N SER A 46 38.39 30.84 5.86
CA SER A 46 38.56 29.38 5.73
C SER A 46 37.37 28.54 6.17
N ARG A 47 36.50 29.01 7.09
CA ARG A 47 35.34 28.24 7.57
C ARG A 47 34.02 28.78 6.99
N PRO A 48 33.15 27.91 6.43
CA PRO A 48 31.83 28.35 5.97
C PRO A 48 30.96 28.75 7.16
N LEU A 49 30.18 29.81 7.00
CA LEU A 49 29.18 30.26 7.96
C LEU A 49 28.03 29.27 7.98
N GLU A 50 27.51 28.98 9.17
CA GLU A 50 26.38 28.07 9.32
C GLU A 50 25.06 28.84 9.29
N LEU A 51 24.17 28.45 8.38
CA LEU A 51 22.77 28.85 8.43
C LEU A 51 22.02 27.83 9.30
N LYS A 52 21.46 28.24 10.45
CA LYS A 52 20.77 27.34 11.40
C LYS A 52 19.26 27.53 11.38
N TYR A 53 18.50 26.48 11.67
CA TYR A 53 17.07 26.60 11.97
C TYR A 53 16.87 26.89 13.46
N LEU A 54 15.99 27.84 13.78
CA LEU A 54 15.53 28.12 15.13
C LEU A 54 14.26 27.31 15.43
N GLU A 55 14.32 26.50 16.48
CA GLU A 55 13.32 25.46 16.80
C GLU A 55 11.95 26.01 17.20
N GLY A 56 11.86 27.25 17.69
CA GLY A 56 10.58 27.82 18.17
C GLY A 56 9.62 28.27 17.05
N ASN A 57 10.14 28.92 16.00
CA ASN A 57 9.30 29.63 15.02
C ASN A 57 9.58 29.19 13.56
N GLY A 58 10.42 28.16 13.36
CA GLY A 58 10.82 27.72 12.03
C GLY A 58 11.67 28.72 11.23
N ALA A 59 12.13 29.79 11.89
CA ALA A 59 12.95 30.84 11.31
C ALA A 59 14.40 30.35 11.10
N LEU A 60 15.08 30.93 10.12
CA LEU A 60 16.49 30.75 9.85
C LEU A 60 17.29 31.79 10.61
N ALA A 61 18.45 31.39 11.14
CA ALA A 61 19.42 32.26 11.79
C ALA A 61 20.75 32.18 11.04
N LEU A 62 21.26 33.34 10.62
CA LEU A 62 22.55 33.48 9.95
C LEU A 62 23.39 34.51 10.69
N ALA A 63 24.56 34.09 11.19
CA ALA A 63 25.54 35.00 11.74
C ALA A 63 26.40 35.57 10.59
N LEU A 64 26.43 36.89 10.43
CA LEU A 64 27.29 37.58 9.46
C LEU A 64 28.28 38.50 10.18
N PRO A 65 29.57 38.43 9.87
CA PRO A 65 30.55 39.42 10.32
C PRO A 65 30.36 40.71 9.51
N LEU A 66 29.96 41.79 10.17
CA LEU A 66 29.78 43.12 9.57
C LEU A 66 30.82 44.13 10.09
N PRO A 67 31.30 45.07 9.26
CA PRO A 67 32.17 46.16 9.72
C PRO A 67 31.43 47.04 10.74
N LEU A 68 31.98 47.23 11.94
CA LEU A 68 31.37 48.10 12.95
C LEU A 68 31.40 49.57 12.51
N HIS A 69 30.27 50.27 12.64
CA HIS A 69 30.25 51.72 12.82
C HIS A 69 30.20 52.02 14.31
N ASP A 70 31.15 52.83 14.80
CA ASP A 70 31.28 53.23 16.20
C ASP A 70 29.95 53.73 16.78
N ASN A 71 29.52 53.09 17.87
CA ASN A 71 28.74 53.71 18.94
C ASN A 71 28.74 52.79 20.18
N GLY A 72 29.65 53.08 21.12
CA GLY A 72 29.61 52.59 22.50
C GLY A 72 30.93 52.02 23.01
N MET A 73 31.69 52.85 23.74
CA MET A 73 32.94 52.51 24.44
C MET A 73 32.92 51.18 25.20
N LEU A 74 34.03 50.43 25.08
CA LEU A 74 34.90 50.05 26.20
C LEU A 74 36.25 49.59 25.64
N GLY A 75 37.33 50.15 26.18
CA GLY A 75 38.69 50.02 25.65
C GLY A 75 39.29 48.63 25.75
N GLY A 76 40.17 48.34 24.79
CA GLY A 76 41.07 47.20 24.74
C GLY A 76 42.10 47.42 23.64
N ALA A 77 43.36 47.20 23.95
CA ALA A 77 44.54 47.60 23.20
C ALA A 77 44.68 46.91 21.82
N GLU A 78 45.41 47.61 20.93
CA GLU A 78 46.15 47.15 19.75
C GLU A 78 45.50 46.12 18.81
N GLY A 79 45.12 46.60 17.62
CA GLY A 79 45.51 45.91 16.37
C GLY A 79 44.56 44.88 15.76
N ASP A 80 43.25 44.93 15.99
CA ASP A 80 42.30 44.10 15.24
C ASP A 80 41.07 44.94 14.82
N VAL A 81 40.81 45.05 13.52
CA VAL A 81 39.60 45.71 12.99
C VAL A 81 38.42 44.81 13.35
N GLY A 82 37.83 45.04 14.52
CA GLY A 82 36.73 44.24 15.03
C GLY A 82 35.55 44.23 14.06
N LEU A 83 35.38 43.15 13.29
CA LEU A 83 34.10 42.85 12.65
C LEU A 83 33.16 42.34 13.74
N GLY A 84 32.11 43.11 14.04
CA GLY A 84 31.05 42.66 14.92
C GLY A 84 30.23 41.58 14.23
N VAL A 85 30.08 40.41 14.86
CA VAL A 85 29.18 39.36 14.35
C VAL A 85 27.73 39.73 14.67
N ARG A 86 26.90 39.85 13.63
CA ARG A 86 25.46 40.13 13.75
C ARG A 86 24.65 38.90 13.32
N VAL A 87 23.64 38.56 14.11
CA VAL A 87 22.75 37.42 13.81
C VAL A 87 21.47 37.94 13.18
N PHE A 88 21.22 37.50 11.94
CA PHE A 88 20.00 37.80 11.20
C PHE A 88 19.02 36.65 11.35
N SER A 89 17.78 36.98 11.72
CA SER A 89 16.66 36.04 11.73
C SER A 89 15.71 36.34 10.58
N MET A 90 15.36 35.32 9.80
CA MET A 90 14.48 35.42 8.63
C MET A 90 13.60 34.18 8.48
N GLN A 91 12.52 34.25 7.71
CA GLN A 91 11.69 33.08 7.41
C GLN A 91 12.21 32.37 6.16
N PRO A 92 11.98 31.05 5.99
CA PRO A 92 12.34 30.35 4.74
C PRO A 92 11.68 30.94 3.49
N THR A 93 10.54 31.62 3.65
CA THR A 93 9.83 32.33 2.58
C THR A 93 10.38 33.73 2.29
N THR A 94 11.30 34.25 3.13
CA THR A 94 11.94 35.54 2.89
C THR A 94 12.72 35.47 1.58
N SER A 95 12.57 36.49 0.73
CA SER A 95 13.28 36.58 -0.54
C SER A 95 14.72 37.07 -0.34
N VAL A 96 15.60 36.75 -1.30
CA VAL A 96 16.98 37.25 -1.34
C VAL A 96 17.03 38.78 -1.21
N GLY A 97 16.17 39.48 -1.95
CA GLY A 97 16.08 40.94 -1.90
C GLY A 97 15.63 41.47 -0.53
N GLY A 98 14.68 40.78 0.11
CA GLY A 98 14.23 41.12 1.46
C GLY A 98 15.35 40.98 2.51
N PHE A 99 16.16 39.93 2.40
CA PHE A 99 17.31 39.74 3.26
C PHE A 99 18.41 40.78 3.01
N ILE A 100 18.74 41.07 1.74
CA ILE A 100 19.73 42.10 1.39
C ILE A 100 19.31 43.46 1.99
N ALA A 101 18.04 43.83 1.87
CA ALA A 101 17.51 45.05 2.47
C ALA A 101 17.65 45.07 4.01
N GLN A 102 17.45 43.92 4.66
CA GLN A 102 17.62 43.79 6.12
C GLN A 102 19.09 43.97 6.54
N VAL A 103 20.04 43.45 5.76
CA VAL A 103 21.49 43.64 6.01
C VAL A 103 21.89 45.10 5.80
N GLN A 104 21.43 45.73 4.71
CA GLN A 104 21.71 47.13 4.39
C GLN A 104 21.07 48.13 5.35
N GLN A 105 19.92 47.77 5.95
CA GLN A 105 19.27 48.57 6.98
C GLN A 105 20.01 48.52 8.32
N GLU A 106 20.59 47.36 8.66
CA GLU A 106 21.33 47.17 9.92
C GLU A 106 22.73 47.78 9.85
N ASP A 107 23.35 47.81 8.67
CA ASP A 107 24.69 48.36 8.46
C ASP A 107 24.78 49.16 7.16
N THR A 108 24.94 50.49 7.31
CA THR A 108 25.06 51.44 6.20
C THR A 108 26.39 51.33 5.44
N SER A 109 27.38 50.61 5.99
CA SER A 109 28.67 50.36 5.33
C SER A 109 28.61 49.26 4.26
N ALA A 110 27.57 48.40 4.30
CA ALA A 110 27.35 47.31 3.34
C ALA A 110 26.71 47.80 2.02
N LYS A 111 27.52 48.32 1.08
CA LYS A 111 27.04 48.91 -0.17
C LYS A 111 26.81 47.88 -1.29
N ASP A 112 27.66 46.84 -1.37
CA ASP A 112 27.51 45.74 -2.35
C ASP A 112 27.28 44.42 -1.61
N VAL A 113 26.03 43.97 -1.59
CA VAL A 113 25.60 42.71 -0.96
C VAL A 113 24.94 41.82 -2.01
N GLN A 114 25.53 40.66 -2.29
CA GLN A 114 25.00 39.72 -3.29
C GLN A 114 25.03 38.29 -2.78
N LEU A 115 23.94 37.55 -3.04
CA LEU A 115 23.89 36.11 -2.80
C LEU A 115 24.21 35.39 -4.12
N ARG A 116 25.20 34.50 -4.10
CA ARG A 116 25.67 33.74 -5.25
C ARG A 116 25.66 32.24 -4.96
N THR A 117 25.44 31.43 -5.99
CA THR A 117 25.71 29.99 -5.93
C THR A 117 27.19 29.71 -5.67
N THR A 118 27.52 28.48 -5.26
CA THR A 118 28.93 28.01 -5.18
C THR A 118 29.72 28.16 -6.49
N LYS A 119 29.03 28.28 -7.63
CA LYS A 119 29.59 28.52 -8.96
C LYS A 119 29.74 30.00 -9.32
N GLY A 120 29.40 30.93 -8.43
CA GLY A 120 29.54 32.37 -8.62
C GLY A 120 28.37 33.08 -9.33
N VAL A 121 27.28 32.38 -9.64
CA VAL A 121 26.09 32.99 -10.29
C VAL A 121 25.20 33.62 -9.23
N ALA A 122 24.84 34.91 -9.41
CA ALA A 122 23.97 35.64 -8.51
C ALA A 122 22.51 35.12 -8.55
N PHE A 123 21.86 35.05 -7.39
CA PHE A 123 20.45 34.68 -7.29
C PHE A 123 19.54 35.89 -7.58
N PRO A 124 18.41 35.69 -8.28
CA PRO A 124 17.39 36.73 -8.45
C PRO A 124 16.84 37.22 -7.10
N PRO A 125 16.50 38.51 -6.95
CA PRO A 125 16.04 39.09 -5.68
C PRO A 125 14.73 38.48 -5.18
N GLU A 126 13.89 37.94 -6.08
CA GLU A 126 12.61 37.29 -5.75
C GLU A 126 12.75 35.86 -5.21
N THR A 127 13.96 35.28 -5.28
CA THR A 127 14.19 33.88 -4.90
C THR A 127 14.01 33.70 -3.40
N PRO A 128 13.17 32.78 -2.92
CA PRO A 128 13.03 32.52 -1.48
C PRO A 128 14.22 31.73 -0.93
N PHE A 129 14.54 31.92 0.35
CA PHE A 129 15.62 31.20 1.03
C PHE A 129 15.41 29.69 1.04
N SER A 130 14.18 29.19 1.04
CA SER A 130 13.86 27.77 0.90
C SER A 130 14.50 27.12 -0.35
N THR A 131 14.62 27.88 -1.43
CA THR A 131 15.23 27.41 -2.69
C THR A 131 16.75 27.51 -2.63
N LEU A 132 17.29 28.52 -1.95
CA LEU A 132 18.74 28.70 -1.76
C LEU A 132 19.36 27.58 -0.93
N MET A 133 18.62 27.10 0.07
CA MET A 133 19.04 26.08 1.01
C MET A 133 19.15 24.67 0.41
N ALA A 134 18.76 24.48 -0.85
CA ALA A 134 18.92 23.21 -1.54
C ALA A 134 20.41 22.82 -1.70
N ASP A 135 21.28 23.82 -1.83
CA ASP A 135 22.73 23.67 -1.98
C ASP A 135 23.48 24.71 -1.13
N ASP A 136 24.77 24.50 -0.90
CA ASP A 136 25.61 25.51 -0.24
C ASP A 136 25.73 26.75 -1.16
N PHE A 137 25.83 27.94 -0.56
CA PHE A 137 25.85 29.20 -1.31
C PHE A 137 26.92 30.17 -0.75
N GLN A 138 27.06 31.33 -1.38
CA GLN A 138 28.04 32.35 -1.03
C GLN A 138 27.35 33.71 -0.88
N ILE A 139 27.84 34.50 0.07
CA ILE A 139 27.43 35.89 0.27
C ILE A 139 28.65 36.77 -0.01
N VAL A 140 28.49 37.70 -0.93
CA VAL A 140 29.52 38.70 -1.25
C VAL A 140 29.15 39.99 -0.53
N LEU A 141 30.03 40.48 0.33
CA LEU A 141 29.89 41.71 1.10
C LEU A 141 31.10 42.60 0.83
N ASN A 142 30.92 43.70 0.07
CA ASN A 142 31.97 44.69 -0.23
C ASN A 142 33.33 44.02 -0.56
N ASP A 143 33.37 43.15 -1.56
CA ASP A 143 34.54 42.37 -2.02
C ASP A 143 34.96 41.15 -1.16
N LYS A 144 34.33 40.92 0.00
CA LYS A 144 34.56 39.70 0.80
C LYS A 144 33.57 38.60 0.41
N VAL A 145 34.09 37.46 -0.05
CA VAL A 145 33.29 36.26 -0.34
C VAL A 145 33.21 35.39 0.91
N LEU A 146 32.00 35.28 1.45
CA LEU A 146 31.67 34.45 2.59
C LEU A 146 30.94 33.20 2.12
N LYS A 147 31.51 32.01 2.37
CA LYS A 147 30.84 30.75 2.09
C LYS A 147 29.80 30.49 3.18
N VAL A 148 28.59 30.10 2.79
CA VAL A 148 27.53 29.72 3.71
C VAL A 148 27.17 28.27 3.45
N ALA A 149 27.33 27.43 4.47
CA ALA A 149 26.82 26.07 4.43
C ALA A 149 25.30 26.14 4.62
N ALA A 150 24.56 25.59 3.67
CA ALA A 150 23.13 25.38 3.88
C ALA A 150 22.96 24.46 5.10
N PRO A 151 21.88 24.61 5.89
CA PRO A 151 21.65 23.70 6.99
C PRO A 151 21.42 22.32 6.38
N VAL A 152 22.44 21.48 6.49
CA VAL A 152 22.26 20.06 6.37
C VAL A 152 21.46 19.69 7.62
N PHE A 153 20.36 18.96 7.46
CA PHE A 153 19.62 18.45 8.62
C PHE A 153 20.54 17.42 9.30
N THR A 154 21.38 17.91 10.22
CA THR A 154 22.42 17.21 10.99
C THR A 154 22.16 17.30 12.49
N GLY A 155 20.89 17.50 12.89
CA GLY A 155 20.47 16.88 14.14
C GLY A 155 20.49 15.36 13.93
N ASP A 156 20.55 14.58 15.00
CA ASP A 156 20.28 13.14 14.95
C ASP A 156 18.86 12.90 14.39
N ALA A 157 18.71 13.01 13.07
CA ALA A 157 17.48 13.05 12.29
C ALA A 157 16.63 11.78 12.43
N TYR A 158 17.18 10.80 13.14
CA TYR A 158 16.63 9.49 13.39
C TYR A 158 16.15 9.30 14.83
N THR A 159 16.51 10.20 15.76
CA THR A 159 15.90 10.25 17.10
C THR A 159 14.49 10.83 16.98
N SER A 160 13.49 9.98 17.21
CA SER A 160 12.06 10.35 17.15
C SER A 160 11.61 11.28 18.27
N LEU A 161 12.51 11.59 19.22
CA LEU A 161 12.24 12.38 20.40
C LEU A 161 13.49 13.24 20.68
N PRO A 162 13.39 14.58 20.57
CA PRO A 162 14.27 15.48 21.29
C PRO A 162 14.26 15.13 22.79
N GLN A 163 15.30 15.50 23.55
CA GLN A 163 15.35 15.28 25.01
C GLN A 163 14.13 15.83 25.77
N ASP A 164 13.41 16.79 25.16
CA ASP A 164 12.21 17.43 25.70
C ASP A 164 10.88 16.68 25.41
N GLY A 165 10.92 15.53 24.71
CA GLY A 165 9.75 14.70 24.46
C GLY A 165 8.72 15.26 23.46
N GLN A 166 9.03 16.36 22.76
CA GLN A 166 8.16 16.96 21.76
C GLN A 166 8.32 16.32 20.37
N LEU A 167 7.21 15.94 19.73
CA LEU A 167 7.23 15.33 18.40
C LEU A 167 7.61 16.37 17.32
N ASP A 168 8.80 16.23 16.73
CA ASP A 168 9.19 17.05 15.57
C ASP A 168 8.47 16.55 14.29
N ILE A 169 7.53 17.35 13.80
CA ILE A 169 6.73 17.10 12.59
C ILE A 169 7.64 16.87 11.36
N ARG A 170 8.84 17.46 11.33
CA ARG A 170 9.78 17.35 10.20
C ARG A 170 10.54 16.02 10.22
N SER A 171 10.96 15.54 11.39
CA SER A 171 11.50 14.18 11.53
C SER A 171 10.49 13.10 11.12
N VAL A 172 9.21 13.30 11.45
CA VAL A 172 8.11 12.42 11.02
C VAL A 172 7.96 12.44 9.50
N ALA A 173 8.00 13.63 8.87
CA ALA A 173 7.94 13.75 7.41
C ALA A 173 9.14 13.07 6.72
N HIS A 174 10.34 13.17 7.29
CA HIS A 174 11.52 12.49 6.75
C HIS A 174 11.43 10.97 6.90
N LYS A 175 10.96 10.45 8.04
CA LYS A 175 10.68 9.01 8.22
C LYS A 175 9.62 8.53 7.23
N ALA A 176 8.58 9.31 6.99
CA ALA A 176 7.56 8.99 5.99
C ALA A 176 8.14 8.93 4.56
N ALA A 177 9.08 9.82 4.21
CA ALA A 177 9.80 9.75 2.93
C ALA A 177 10.62 8.46 2.79
N ILE A 178 11.31 8.03 3.85
CA ILE A 178 12.06 6.77 3.86
C ILE A 178 11.13 5.55 3.72
N ILE A 179 9.97 5.57 4.37
CA ILE A 179 8.95 4.51 4.25
C ILE A 179 8.46 4.41 2.79
N LYS A 180 8.14 5.55 2.16
CA LYS A 180 7.73 5.58 0.74
C LYS A 180 8.83 5.12 -0.20
N LEU A 181 10.08 5.51 0.07
CA LEU A 181 11.24 5.03 -0.68
C LEU A 181 11.36 3.50 -0.57
N ARG A 182 11.22 2.95 0.63
CA ARG A 182 11.26 1.50 0.87
C ARG A 182 10.18 0.77 0.09
N GLU A 183 8.94 1.24 0.14
CA GLU A 183 7.81 0.68 -0.62
C GLU A 183 8.10 0.67 -2.13
N THR A 184 8.67 1.77 -2.64
CA THR A 184 9.03 1.90 -4.05
C THR A 184 10.16 0.94 -4.43
N ILE A 185 11.16 0.75 -3.58
CA ILE A 185 12.23 -0.24 -3.76
C ILE A 185 11.68 -1.67 -3.78
N GLU A 186 10.76 -2.01 -2.87
CA GLU A 186 10.16 -3.35 -2.78
C GLU A 186 9.35 -3.68 -4.04
N SER A 187 8.61 -2.71 -4.57
CA SER A 187 7.83 -2.83 -5.81
C SER A 187 8.67 -2.74 -7.10
N HIS A 188 9.96 -2.44 -7.01
CA HIS A 188 10.78 -2.16 -8.17
C HIS A 188 10.95 -3.39 -9.09
N PRO A 189 10.82 -3.25 -10.43
CA PRO A 189 10.90 -4.38 -11.34
C PRO A 189 12.31 -4.97 -11.41
N LYS A 190 13.35 -4.13 -11.43
CA LYS A 190 14.75 -4.58 -11.44
C LYS A 190 15.19 -5.01 -10.04
N TRP A 191 15.97 -6.08 -9.97
CA TRP A 191 16.59 -6.56 -8.72
C TRP A 191 17.96 -5.92 -8.42
N LYS A 192 18.58 -5.30 -9.44
CA LYS A 192 19.88 -4.61 -9.40
C LYS A 192 19.75 -3.24 -10.08
N ILE A 193 20.26 -2.19 -9.44
CA ILE A 193 20.38 -0.83 -10.00
C ILE A 193 21.77 -0.25 -9.68
N ASP A 194 22.10 0.89 -10.25
CA ASP A 194 23.34 1.62 -9.93
C ASP A 194 23.13 2.59 -8.74
N VAL A 195 24.19 2.92 -8.00
CA VAL A 195 24.15 3.89 -6.89
C VAL A 195 23.61 5.24 -7.36
N THR A 196 23.91 5.66 -8.60
CA THR A 196 23.40 6.93 -9.14
C THR A 196 21.89 6.91 -9.36
N GLU A 197 21.34 5.77 -9.80
CA GLU A 197 19.90 5.55 -9.98
C GLU A 197 19.20 5.55 -8.61
N PHE A 198 19.78 4.89 -7.60
CA PHE A 198 19.28 4.92 -6.23
C PHE A 198 19.19 6.35 -5.67
N ARG A 199 20.23 7.18 -5.90
CA ARG A 199 20.23 8.58 -5.45
C ARG A 199 19.15 9.42 -6.12
N LYS A 200 18.83 9.16 -7.39
CA LYS A 200 17.72 9.83 -8.09
C LYS A 200 16.38 9.42 -7.48
N LEU A 201 16.18 8.12 -7.24
CA LEU A 201 14.97 7.57 -6.64
C LEU A 201 14.75 8.12 -5.21
N ALA A 202 15.82 8.25 -4.42
CA ALA A 202 15.76 8.91 -3.12
C ALA A 202 15.35 10.40 -3.23
N ALA A 203 15.89 11.12 -4.21
CA ALA A 203 15.57 12.54 -4.42
C ALA A 203 14.10 12.75 -4.84
N GLU A 204 13.52 11.85 -5.65
CA GLU A 204 12.10 11.88 -6.04
C GLU A 204 11.16 11.76 -4.83
N HIS A 205 11.58 11.06 -3.78
CA HIS A 205 10.84 10.95 -2.53
C HIS A 205 11.18 12.02 -1.48
N GLY A 206 11.96 13.04 -1.84
CA GLY A 206 12.28 14.17 -0.95
C GLY A 206 13.47 13.94 -0.02
N ILE A 207 14.34 12.98 -0.32
CA ILE A 207 15.58 12.73 0.44
C ILE A 207 16.75 13.49 -0.23
N PRO A 208 17.43 14.41 0.49
CA PRO A 208 18.58 15.14 -0.02
C PRO A 208 19.73 14.23 -0.47
N LYS A 209 20.48 14.65 -1.49
CA LYS A 209 21.64 13.89 -2.01
C LYS A 209 22.69 13.58 -0.94
N LYS A 210 22.95 14.51 -0.01
CA LYS A 210 23.90 14.31 1.11
C LYS A 210 23.44 13.19 2.07
N GLN A 211 22.13 13.01 2.25
CA GLN A 211 21.54 11.99 3.12
C GLN A 211 21.29 10.66 2.40
N SER A 212 21.16 10.67 1.07
CA SER A 212 20.91 9.46 0.27
C SER A 212 21.96 8.36 0.48
N SER A 213 23.23 8.73 0.72
CA SER A 213 24.30 7.78 1.06
C SER A 213 24.16 7.20 2.45
N GLN A 214 23.73 7.99 3.43
CA GLN A 214 23.47 7.52 4.80
C GLN A 214 22.28 6.57 4.82
N VAL A 215 21.20 6.90 4.09
CA VAL A 215 20.03 6.02 3.93
C VAL A 215 20.41 4.71 3.25
N LEU A 216 21.24 4.76 2.18
CA LEU A 216 21.73 3.56 1.50
C LEU A 216 22.53 2.67 2.45
N HIS A 217 23.43 3.25 3.24
CA HIS A 217 24.21 2.53 4.24
C HIS A 217 23.32 1.92 5.33
N ALA A 218 22.32 2.65 5.81
CA ALA A 218 21.35 2.13 6.78
C ALA A 218 20.53 0.97 6.19
N PHE A 219 20.08 1.07 4.94
CA PHE A 219 19.39 -0.02 4.25
C PHE A 219 20.29 -1.24 4.06
N HIS A 220 21.59 -1.05 3.85
CA HIS A 220 22.58 -2.12 3.82
C HIS A 220 22.74 -2.81 5.17
N GLN A 221 22.91 -2.05 6.25
CA GLN A 221 23.06 -2.60 7.61
C GLN A 221 21.83 -3.36 8.08
N VAL A 222 20.63 -2.89 7.73
CA VAL A 222 19.37 -3.58 8.06
C VAL A 222 19.11 -4.77 7.14
N GLY A 223 19.80 -4.86 6.00
CA GLY A 223 19.63 -5.95 5.02
C GLY A 223 18.41 -5.78 4.11
N ILE A 224 17.90 -4.56 3.95
CA ILE A 224 16.82 -4.23 3.00
C ILE A 224 17.38 -4.21 1.56
N VAL A 225 18.60 -3.72 1.41
CA VAL A 225 19.32 -3.57 0.14
C VAL A 225 20.76 -4.04 0.37
N PHE A 226 21.43 -4.62 -0.61
CA PHE A 226 22.88 -4.87 -0.49
C PHE A 226 23.67 -3.91 -1.39
N HIS A 227 24.67 -3.26 -0.80
CA HIS A 227 25.61 -2.40 -1.53
C HIS A 227 27.01 -2.65 -0.95
N PHE A 228 27.92 -3.15 -1.78
CA PHE A 228 29.26 -3.51 -1.36
C PHE A 228 30.25 -2.40 -1.73
N ALA A 229 30.17 -1.25 -1.08
CA ALA A 229 31.03 -0.10 -1.37
C ALA A 229 32.54 -0.38 -1.22
N GLN A 230 32.89 -1.39 -0.42
CA GLN A 230 34.27 -1.77 -0.09
C GLN A 230 34.78 -2.98 -0.89
N SER A 231 33.98 -3.55 -1.81
CA SER A 231 34.42 -4.70 -2.61
C SER A 231 35.58 -4.33 -3.53
N PRO A 232 36.50 -5.26 -3.85
CA PRO A 232 37.55 -5.02 -4.83
C PRO A 232 36.98 -4.79 -6.25
N ASP A 233 35.84 -5.41 -6.57
CA ASP A 233 35.22 -5.35 -7.90
C ASP A 233 34.46 -4.03 -8.12
N GLU A 234 34.81 -3.31 -9.19
CA GLU A 234 34.18 -2.03 -9.57
C GLU A 234 32.68 -2.17 -9.90
N GLU A 235 32.27 -3.32 -10.44
CA GLU A 235 30.85 -3.59 -10.72
C GLU A 235 30.02 -3.74 -9.45
N LEU A 236 30.61 -4.25 -8.36
CA LEU A 236 29.93 -4.42 -7.07
C LEU A 236 29.92 -3.12 -6.25
N LYS A 237 30.94 -2.26 -6.42
CA LYS A 237 30.98 -0.92 -5.80
C LYS A 237 29.86 -0.01 -6.29
N THR A 238 29.50 -0.16 -7.57
CA THR A 238 28.47 0.63 -8.24
C THR A 238 27.08 -0.03 -8.16
N ALA A 239 27.02 -1.35 -8.02
CA ALA A 239 25.77 -2.07 -7.91
C ALA A 239 25.08 -1.93 -6.54
N VAL A 240 23.79 -1.64 -6.58
CA VAL A 240 22.86 -1.67 -5.46
C VAL A 240 21.83 -2.77 -5.73
N PHE A 241 21.86 -3.82 -4.92
CA PHE A 241 20.94 -4.95 -5.00
C PHE A 241 19.68 -4.66 -4.19
N LEU A 242 18.60 -4.32 -4.89
CA LEU A 242 17.30 -4.02 -4.29
C LEU A 242 16.59 -5.26 -3.75
N LYS A 243 16.97 -6.45 -4.24
CA LYS A 243 16.43 -7.73 -3.79
C LYS A 243 17.57 -8.60 -3.25
N PRO A 244 18.03 -8.35 -2.01
CA PRO A 244 19.11 -9.08 -1.34
C PRO A 244 18.97 -10.59 -1.41
N ARG A 245 17.73 -11.09 -1.34
CA ARG A 245 17.47 -12.52 -1.30
C ARG A 245 17.75 -13.25 -2.62
N ASN A 246 17.69 -12.61 -3.79
CA ASN A 246 18.17 -13.24 -5.03
C ASN A 246 19.68 -13.55 -4.94
N VAL A 247 20.45 -12.67 -4.30
CA VAL A 247 21.89 -12.87 -4.08
C VAL A 247 22.12 -13.98 -3.05
N LEU A 248 21.34 -13.98 -1.96
CA LEU A 248 21.43 -15.02 -0.93
C LEU A 248 21.04 -16.41 -1.47
N ASP A 249 19.97 -16.51 -2.26
CA ASP A 249 19.53 -17.77 -2.86
C ASP A 249 20.63 -18.32 -3.77
N THR A 250 21.24 -17.47 -4.64
CA THR A 250 22.40 -17.90 -5.45
C THR A 250 23.60 -18.33 -4.61
N TYR A 251 23.80 -17.71 -3.45
CA TYR A 251 24.88 -18.07 -2.53
C TYR A 251 24.59 -19.42 -1.84
N PHE A 252 23.38 -19.64 -1.33
CA PHE A 252 22.97 -20.91 -0.74
C PHE A 252 23.04 -22.05 -1.77
N ASP A 253 22.58 -21.81 -2.99
CA ASP A 253 22.67 -22.77 -4.10
C ASP A 253 24.14 -23.13 -4.39
N SER A 254 25.05 -22.14 -4.39
CA SER A 254 26.48 -22.40 -4.58
C SER A 254 27.11 -23.26 -3.48
N LEU A 255 26.53 -23.21 -2.27
CA LEU A 255 26.92 -24.03 -1.13
C LEU A 255 26.17 -25.38 -1.07
N GLY A 256 25.23 -25.62 -1.99
CA GLY A 256 24.36 -26.80 -1.96
C GLY A 256 23.38 -26.82 -0.78
N LEU A 257 23.08 -25.65 -0.20
CA LEU A 257 22.16 -25.48 0.93
C LEU A 257 20.81 -24.97 0.43
N THR A 258 19.73 -25.41 1.07
CA THR A 258 18.40 -24.82 0.87
C THR A 258 18.11 -23.85 2.02
N PRO A 259 17.58 -22.65 1.74
CA PRO A 259 17.28 -21.69 2.79
C PRO A 259 16.19 -22.24 3.72
N PRO A 260 16.27 -22.01 5.04
CA PRO A 260 15.32 -22.57 6.01
C PRO A 260 13.86 -22.19 5.72
N THR A 261 13.63 -20.99 5.19
CA THR A 261 12.29 -20.53 4.81
C THR A 261 11.67 -21.40 3.71
N THR A 262 12.45 -21.78 2.69
CA THR A 262 11.98 -22.67 1.61
C THR A 262 11.76 -24.08 2.14
N GLN A 263 12.62 -24.57 3.05
CA GLN A 263 12.44 -25.87 3.70
C GLN A 263 11.10 -25.97 4.41
N HIS A 264 10.73 -24.97 5.22
CA HIS A 264 9.43 -24.94 5.91
C HIS A 264 8.24 -25.01 4.95
N TYR A 265 8.26 -24.30 3.82
CA TYR A 265 7.18 -24.40 2.84
C TYR A 265 7.15 -25.75 2.14
N THR A 266 8.31 -26.35 1.87
CA THR A 266 8.36 -27.69 1.28
C THR A 266 7.84 -28.75 2.24
N GLU A 267 8.17 -28.68 3.52
CA GLU A 267 7.66 -29.57 4.57
C GLU A 267 6.16 -29.40 4.77
N ALA A 268 5.67 -28.15 4.88
CA ALA A 268 4.24 -27.86 5.01
C ALA A 268 3.44 -28.37 3.79
N ARG A 269 3.99 -28.19 2.59
CA ARG A 269 3.40 -28.71 1.36
C ARG A 269 3.36 -30.24 1.36
N GLN A 270 4.46 -30.90 1.72
CA GLN A 270 4.52 -32.36 1.81
C GLN A 270 3.50 -32.89 2.83
N ALA A 271 3.36 -32.25 3.99
CA ALA A 271 2.36 -32.63 4.98
C ALA A 271 0.93 -32.58 4.39
N LEU A 272 0.57 -31.51 3.68
CA LEU A 272 -0.72 -31.40 3.01
C LEU A 272 -0.92 -32.42 1.89
N GLU A 273 0.12 -32.70 1.10
CA GLU A 273 0.08 -33.73 0.05
C GLU A 273 -0.12 -35.12 0.66
N THR A 274 0.51 -35.41 1.81
CA THR A 274 0.28 -36.67 2.53
C THR A 274 -1.13 -36.76 3.09
N GLU A 275 -1.66 -35.69 3.69
CA GLU A 275 -3.06 -35.65 4.16
C GLU A 275 -4.01 -35.89 2.99
N LEU A 276 -3.81 -35.20 1.85
CA LEU A 276 -4.60 -35.41 0.65
C LEU A 276 -4.56 -36.87 0.18
N ALA A 277 -3.37 -37.47 0.13
CA ALA A 277 -3.21 -38.86 -0.29
C ALA A 277 -3.96 -39.85 0.63
N THR A 278 -4.10 -39.53 1.93
CA THR A 278 -4.89 -40.37 2.86
C THR A 278 -6.40 -40.22 2.67
N LEU A 279 -6.88 -39.03 2.30
CA LEU A 279 -8.30 -38.74 2.12
C LEU A 279 -8.84 -39.16 0.74
N MET A 280 -8.00 -39.14 -0.29
CA MET A 280 -8.36 -39.53 -1.66
C MET A 280 -9.04 -40.91 -1.77
N PRO A 281 -8.52 -42.01 -1.19
CA PRO A 281 -9.16 -43.32 -1.33
C PRO A 281 -10.55 -43.38 -0.67
N GLU A 282 -10.73 -42.73 0.48
CA GLU A 282 -12.04 -42.63 1.14
C GLU A 282 -13.02 -41.81 0.29
N HIS A 283 -12.53 -40.71 -0.28
CA HIS A 283 -13.31 -39.85 -1.17
C HIS A 283 -13.79 -40.60 -2.42
N ASP A 284 -12.89 -41.31 -3.08
CA ASP A 284 -13.19 -42.07 -4.30
C ASP A 284 -14.15 -43.22 -4.01
N ALA A 285 -13.98 -43.92 -2.88
CA ALA A 285 -14.88 -44.99 -2.46
C ALA A 285 -16.31 -44.50 -2.23
N LEU A 286 -16.49 -43.39 -1.50
CA LEU A 286 -17.81 -42.80 -1.25
C LEU A 286 -18.44 -42.23 -2.53
N LEU A 287 -17.64 -41.63 -3.40
CA LEU A 287 -18.11 -41.08 -4.68
C LEU A 287 -18.55 -42.21 -5.62
N HIS A 288 -17.78 -43.30 -5.70
CA HIS A 288 -18.16 -44.49 -6.46
C HIS A 288 -19.48 -45.08 -5.94
N LEU A 289 -19.62 -45.21 -4.61
CA LEU A 289 -20.85 -45.70 -3.99
C LEU A 289 -22.05 -44.79 -4.32
N LYS A 290 -21.89 -43.47 -4.24
CA LYS A 290 -22.92 -42.49 -4.66
C LYS A 290 -23.34 -42.72 -6.10
N LYS A 291 -22.38 -42.80 -7.02
CA LYS A 291 -22.63 -43.04 -8.46
C LYS A 291 -23.38 -44.34 -8.71
N GLU A 292 -23.01 -45.41 -8.02
CA GLU A 292 -23.67 -46.70 -8.15
C GLU A 292 -25.14 -46.64 -7.69
N LEU A 293 -25.39 -46.02 -6.52
CA LEU A 293 -26.73 -45.85 -5.98
C LEU A 293 -27.61 -44.97 -6.87
N ASP A 294 -27.06 -43.86 -7.37
CA ASP A 294 -27.76 -42.96 -8.31
C ASP A 294 -28.05 -43.67 -9.65
N HIS A 295 -27.11 -44.46 -10.15
CA HIS A 295 -27.31 -45.26 -11.36
C HIS A 295 -28.44 -46.29 -11.17
N MET A 296 -28.46 -46.99 -10.03
CA MET A 296 -29.54 -47.93 -9.68
C MET A 296 -30.90 -47.24 -9.55
N ALA A 297 -30.92 -46.02 -8.98
CA ALA A 297 -32.13 -45.21 -8.88
C ALA A 297 -32.64 -44.83 -10.27
N HIS A 298 -31.78 -44.29 -11.13
CA HIS A 298 -32.11 -43.90 -12.50
C HIS A 298 -32.61 -45.08 -13.34
N LYS A 299 -31.95 -46.24 -13.27
CA LYS A 299 -32.37 -47.43 -14.03
C LYS A 299 -33.80 -47.83 -13.69
N ARG A 300 -34.18 -47.78 -12.41
CA ARG A 300 -35.54 -48.13 -11.97
C ARG A 300 -36.56 -47.07 -12.34
N VAL A 301 -36.25 -45.78 -12.14
CA VAL A 301 -37.16 -44.69 -12.53
C VAL A 301 -37.41 -44.70 -14.03
N ARG A 302 -36.36 -44.94 -14.82
CA ARG A 302 -36.47 -45.07 -16.28
C ARG A 302 -37.40 -46.22 -16.69
N VAL A 303 -37.34 -47.36 -15.99
CA VAL A 303 -38.30 -48.45 -16.20
C VAL A 303 -39.73 -48.00 -15.90
N TYR A 304 -39.97 -47.27 -14.80
CA TYR A 304 -41.30 -46.72 -14.52
C TYR A 304 -41.77 -45.74 -15.60
N CYS A 305 -40.89 -44.88 -16.12
CA CYS A 305 -41.22 -43.98 -17.22
C CYS A 305 -41.62 -44.77 -18.48
N TYR A 306 -40.83 -45.76 -18.89
CA TYR A 306 -41.18 -46.58 -20.06
C TYR A 306 -42.47 -47.38 -19.85
N LEU A 307 -42.70 -47.93 -18.67
CA LEU A 307 -43.94 -48.63 -18.34
C LEU A 307 -45.15 -47.68 -18.38
N SER A 308 -45.00 -46.45 -17.88
CA SER A 308 -46.05 -45.43 -17.95
C SER A 308 -46.34 -45.02 -19.39
N SER A 309 -45.30 -44.77 -20.20
CA SER A 309 -45.46 -44.44 -21.63
C SER A 309 -46.11 -45.59 -22.39
N LEU A 310 -45.71 -46.84 -22.14
CA LEU A 310 -46.33 -48.02 -22.73
C LEU A 310 -47.80 -48.15 -22.33
N GLY A 311 -48.12 -47.87 -21.07
CA GLY A 311 -49.50 -47.86 -20.56
C GLY A 311 -50.37 -46.80 -21.25
N LEU A 312 -49.84 -45.60 -21.50
CA LEU A 312 -50.55 -44.54 -22.23
C LEU A 312 -50.82 -44.94 -23.68
N VAL A 313 -49.81 -45.47 -24.38
CA VAL A 313 -49.97 -45.97 -25.76
C VAL A 313 -50.95 -47.14 -25.81
N GLY A 314 -50.87 -48.08 -24.87
CA GLY A 314 -51.79 -49.19 -24.74
C GLY A 314 -53.23 -48.75 -24.49
N SER A 315 -53.43 -47.74 -23.63
CA SER A 315 -54.75 -47.16 -23.35
C SER A 315 -55.35 -46.52 -24.60
N PHE A 316 -54.54 -45.79 -25.37
CA PHE A 316 -54.97 -45.23 -26.65
C PHE A 316 -55.35 -46.31 -27.67
N GLY A 317 -54.51 -47.35 -27.81
CA GLY A 317 -54.80 -48.49 -28.68
C GLY A 317 -56.06 -49.25 -28.27
N LEU A 318 -56.29 -49.41 -26.96
CA LEU A 318 -57.50 -50.02 -26.43
C LEU A 318 -58.75 -49.20 -26.80
N TYR A 319 -58.72 -47.87 -26.63
CA TYR A 319 -59.83 -47.02 -27.04
C TYR A 319 -60.10 -47.07 -28.54
N ALA A 320 -59.06 -47.09 -29.38
CA ALA A 320 -59.22 -47.23 -30.82
C ALA A 320 -59.84 -48.59 -31.18
N TRP A 321 -59.35 -49.68 -30.59
CA TRP A 321 -59.89 -51.01 -30.82
C TRP A 321 -61.34 -51.16 -30.36
N LEU A 322 -61.68 -50.64 -29.17
CA LEU A 322 -63.06 -50.59 -28.66
C LEU A 322 -63.97 -49.79 -29.60
N SER A 323 -63.56 -48.60 -30.04
CA SER A 323 -64.43 -47.66 -30.77
C SER A 323 -64.64 -47.99 -32.24
N PHE A 324 -63.76 -48.77 -32.86
CA PHE A 324 -63.85 -49.10 -34.29
C PHE A 324 -64.22 -50.55 -34.59
N ILE A 325 -63.95 -51.49 -33.67
CA ILE A 325 -64.19 -52.91 -33.90
C ILE A 325 -65.39 -53.44 -33.10
N HIS A 326 -65.53 -53.07 -31.82
CA HIS A 326 -66.51 -53.68 -30.90
C HIS A 326 -67.71 -52.79 -30.57
N PHE A 327 -67.47 -51.51 -30.30
CA PHE A 327 -68.47 -50.52 -29.92
C PHE A 327 -68.52 -49.39 -30.94
N SER A 328 -69.67 -48.74 -31.08
CA SER A 328 -69.78 -47.52 -31.89
C SER A 328 -69.29 -46.29 -31.14
N TRP A 329 -68.86 -45.28 -31.88
CA TRP A 329 -68.34 -44.02 -31.33
C TRP A 329 -69.30 -43.33 -30.34
N ASP A 330 -70.61 -43.39 -30.60
CA ASP A 330 -71.67 -42.81 -29.75
C ASP A 330 -71.70 -43.37 -28.31
N ILE A 331 -71.33 -44.65 -28.13
CA ILE A 331 -71.24 -45.27 -26.79
C ILE A 331 -69.93 -44.90 -26.08
N MET A 332 -68.85 -44.70 -26.85
CA MET A 332 -67.50 -44.43 -26.33
C MET A 332 -67.23 -42.94 -26.08
N GLU A 333 -67.98 -42.04 -26.70
CA GLU A 333 -67.88 -40.59 -26.52
C GLU A 333 -67.92 -40.16 -25.03
N PRO A 334 -68.94 -40.51 -24.23
CA PRO A 334 -68.96 -40.11 -22.81
C PRO A 334 -67.81 -40.73 -22.01
N VAL A 335 -67.41 -41.96 -22.32
CA VAL A 335 -66.33 -42.67 -21.62
C VAL A 335 -64.99 -41.96 -21.81
N THR A 336 -64.66 -41.59 -23.05
CA THR A 336 -63.41 -40.87 -23.35
C THR A 336 -63.38 -39.47 -22.75
N TYR A 337 -64.53 -38.79 -22.71
CA TYR A 337 -64.69 -37.50 -22.03
C TYR A 337 -64.39 -37.62 -20.52
N PHE A 338 -64.99 -38.59 -19.83
CA PHE A 338 -64.74 -38.82 -18.40
C PHE A 338 -63.29 -39.21 -18.12
N THR A 339 -62.64 -40.00 -19.00
CA THR A 339 -61.22 -40.33 -18.85
C THR A 339 -60.34 -39.08 -18.95
N GLY A 340 -60.58 -38.21 -19.94
CA GLY A 340 -59.81 -36.97 -20.10
C GLY A 340 -59.96 -36.04 -18.89
N PHE A 341 -61.19 -35.86 -18.41
CA PHE A 341 -61.45 -35.10 -17.19
C PHE A 341 -60.80 -35.74 -15.95
N GLY A 342 -60.83 -37.09 -15.87
CA GLY A 342 -60.17 -37.85 -14.81
C GLY A 342 -58.66 -37.62 -14.75
N VAL A 343 -57.96 -37.58 -15.88
CA VAL A 343 -56.52 -37.26 -15.94
C VAL A 343 -56.25 -35.85 -15.40
N SER A 344 -57.08 -34.86 -15.75
CA SER A 344 -56.96 -33.50 -15.21
C SER A 344 -57.19 -33.46 -13.69
N ILE A 345 -58.15 -34.23 -13.16
CA ILE A 345 -58.36 -34.35 -11.71
C ILE A 345 -57.12 -34.96 -11.03
N VAL A 346 -56.55 -36.03 -11.60
CA VAL A 346 -55.33 -36.67 -11.06
C VAL A 346 -54.14 -35.70 -11.09
N GLY A 347 -53.96 -34.93 -12.17
CA GLY A 347 -52.91 -33.92 -12.25
C GLY A 347 -53.07 -32.81 -11.20
N TYR A 348 -54.30 -32.31 -11.01
CA TYR A 348 -54.60 -31.28 -10.00
C TYR A 348 -54.44 -31.80 -8.56
N THR A 349 -54.90 -33.02 -8.28
CA THR A 349 -54.72 -33.65 -6.97
C THR A 349 -53.25 -33.88 -6.68
N TRP A 350 -52.46 -34.32 -7.66
CA TRP A 350 -51.01 -34.43 -7.54
C TRP A 350 -50.34 -33.08 -7.22
N TRP A 351 -50.66 -32.03 -7.97
CA TRP A 351 -50.14 -30.68 -7.71
C TRP A 351 -50.49 -30.21 -6.29
N THR A 352 -51.71 -30.48 -5.82
CA THR A 352 -52.16 -30.14 -4.46
C THR A 352 -51.28 -30.79 -3.38
N PHE A 353 -50.96 -32.07 -3.54
CA PHE A 353 -50.14 -32.82 -2.57
C PHE A 353 -48.65 -32.52 -2.67
N THR A 354 -48.12 -32.30 -3.88
CA THR A 354 -46.67 -32.15 -4.10
C THR A 354 -46.21 -30.70 -4.19
N GLN A 355 -47.14 -29.74 -4.34
CA GLN A 355 -46.87 -28.32 -4.55
C GLN A 355 -45.91 -28.06 -5.72
N LYS A 356 -45.85 -28.99 -6.68
CA LYS A 356 -45.04 -28.92 -7.90
C LYS A 356 -45.95 -29.07 -9.10
N GLU A 357 -45.70 -28.27 -10.12
CA GLU A 357 -46.44 -28.33 -11.39
C GLU A 357 -46.35 -29.73 -12.01
N TYR A 358 -47.47 -30.17 -12.59
CA TYR A 358 -47.55 -31.45 -13.30
C TYR A 358 -46.77 -31.34 -14.61
N ASP A 359 -45.46 -31.55 -14.49
CA ASP A 359 -44.51 -31.62 -15.59
C ASP A 359 -43.75 -32.94 -15.52
N TYR A 360 -43.39 -33.48 -16.67
CA TYR A 360 -42.70 -34.78 -16.78
C TYR A 360 -41.36 -34.76 -16.06
N GLU A 361 -40.64 -33.64 -16.11
CA GLU A 361 -39.37 -33.45 -15.40
C GLU A 361 -39.58 -33.48 -13.87
N ASN A 362 -40.58 -32.76 -13.37
CA ASN A 362 -40.91 -32.74 -11.94
C ASN A 362 -41.34 -34.11 -11.41
N ILE A 363 -42.11 -34.88 -12.19
CA ILE A 363 -42.53 -36.24 -11.82
C ILE A 363 -41.33 -37.18 -11.79
N TYR A 364 -40.46 -37.10 -12.80
CA TYR A 364 -39.24 -37.89 -12.86
C TYR A 364 -38.35 -37.62 -11.64
N ASP A 365 -38.12 -36.35 -11.34
CA ASP A 365 -37.31 -35.93 -10.20
C ASP A 365 -37.92 -36.34 -8.86
N TYR A 366 -39.24 -36.26 -8.71
CA TYR A 366 -39.91 -36.71 -7.50
C TYR A 366 -39.75 -38.23 -7.28
N LEU A 367 -39.98 -39.04 -8.33
CA LEU A 367 -39.80 -40.49 -8.27
C LEU A 367 -38.33 -40.86 -8.01
N PHE A 368 -37.40 -40.14 -8.65
CA PHE A 368 -35.97 -40.30 -8.47
C PHE A 368 -35.53 -39.97 -7.04
N GLN A 369 -35.88 -38.80 -6.52
CA GLN A 369 -35.54 -38.38 -5.16
C GLN A 369 -36.12 -39.33 -4.12
N GLY A 370 -37.38 -39.74 -4.28
CA GLY A 370 -38.02 -40.70 -3.38
C GLY A 370 -37.32 -42.07 -3.40
N ARG A 371 -36.89 -42.55 -4.57
CA ARG A 371 -36.16 -43.81 -4.70
C ARG A 371 -34.73 -43.69 -4.16
N ARG A 372 -34.02 -42.60 -4.47
CA ARG A 372 -32.66 -42.30 -4.02
C ARG A 372 -32.59 -42.26 -2.50
N LYS A 373 -33.49 -41.54 -1.83
CA LYS A 373 -33.59 -41.51 -0.37
C LYS A 373 -33.73 -42.90 0.25
N LYS A 374 -34.58 -43.76 -0.33
CA LYS A 374 -34.74 -45.16 0.12
C LYS A 374 -33.48 -46.00 -0.10
N LEU A 375 -32.74 -45.77 -1.18
CA LEU A 375 -31.49 -46.48 -1.45
C LEU A 375 -30.37 -46.01 -0.52
N TYR A 376 -30.25 -44.71 -0.29
CA TYR A 376 -29.27 -44.14 0.64
C TYR A 376 -29.50 -44.62 2.08
N ALA A 377 -30.76 -44.64 2.53
CA ALA A 377 -31.11 -45.17 3.85
C ALA A 377 -30.77 -46.67 4.00
N ARG A 378 -30.89 -47.46 2.92
CA ARG A 378 -30.54 -48.90 2.94
C ARG A 378 -29.03 -49.13 2.92
N ALA A 379 -28.29 -48.29 2.22
CA ALA A 379 -26.83 -48.36 2.15
C ALA A 379 -26.14 -47.66 3.33
N ALA A 380 -26.89 -47.05 4.26
CA ALA A 380 -26.39 -46.18 5.31
C ALA A 380 -25.41 -45.11 4.78
N PHE A 381 -25.70 -44.58 3.58
CA PHE A 381 -24.85 -43.61 2.92
C PHE A 381 -25.03 -42.22 3.53
N ASP A 382 -23.95 -41.64 4.04
CA ASP A 382 -23.93 -40.29 4.60
C ASP A 382 -23.47 -39.28 3.54
N GLU A 383 -24.42 -38.51 3.02
CA GLU A 383 -24.16 -37.46 2.04
C GLU A 383 -23.40 -36.28 2.66
N ALA A 384 -23.63 -35.96 3.93
CA ALA A 384 -22.94 -34.87 4.62
C ALA A 384 -21.45 -35.19 4.80
N LYS A 385 -21.11 -36.46 5.07
CA LYS A 385 -19.72 -36.91 5.14
C LYS A 385 -18.99 -36.76 3.81
N LEU A 386 -19.64 -37.12 2.69
CA LEU A 386 -19.04 -36.94 1.36
C LEU A 386 -18.81 -35.45 1.04
N GLU A 387 -19.79 -34.59 1.32
CA GLU A 387 -19.68 -33.14 1.07
C GLU A 387 -18.58 -32.51 1.93
N ALA A 388 -18.48 -32.88 3.21
CA ALA A 388 -17.40 -32.43 4.09
C ALA A 388 -16.02 -32.87 3.59
N LEU A 389 -15.91 -34.10 3.10
CA LEU A 389 -14.67 -34.64 2.55
C LEU A 389 -14.28 -33.93 1.24
N GLN A 390 -15.25 -33.66 0.36
CA GLN A 390 -15.05 -32.85 -0.85
C GLN A 390 -14.58 -31.43 -0.52
N ALA A 391 -15.22 -30.78 0.44
CA ALA A 391 -14.82 -29.46 0.90
C ALA A 391 -13.40 -29.46 1.46
N ARG A 392 -13.02 -30.49 2.23
CA ARG A 392 -11.66 -30.65 2.76
C ARG A 392 -10.62 -30.84 1.66
N VAL A 393 -10.90 -31.69 0.67
CA VAL A 393 -10.02 -31.90 -0.50
C VAL A 393 -9.79 -30.59 -1.26
N VAL A 394 -10.86 -29.84 -1.54
CA VAL A 394 -10.77 -28.54 -2.23
C VAL A 394 -9.99 -27.52 -1.40
N ALA A 395 -10.19 -27.49 -0.08
CA ALA A 395 -9.45 -26.63 0.82
C ALA A 395 -7.94 -26.95 0.79
N ILE A 396 -7.57 -28.23 0.92
CA ILE A 396 -6.16 -28.66 0.87
C ILE A 396 -5.52 -28.30 -0.48
N GLN A 397 -6.22 -28.54 -1.60
CA GLN A 397 -5.72 -28.17 -2.92
C GLN A 397 -5.49 -26.65 -3.05
N LYS A 398 -6.39 -25.85 -2.49
CA LYS A 398 -6.24 -24.39 -2.45
C LYS A 398 -5.02 -24.00 -1.60
N ASP A 399 -4.83 -24.61 -0.44
CA ASP A 399 -3.72 -24.33 0.47
C ASP A 399 -2.37 -24.71 -0.17
N ILE A 400 -2.30 -25.86 -0.85
CA ILE A 400 -1.13 -26.26 -1.66
C ILE A 400 -0.84 -25.21 -2.74
N GLY A 401 -1.87 -24.72 -3.44
CA GLY A 401 -1.72 -23.66 -4.45
C GLY A 401 -1.18 -22.35 -3.87
N VAL A 402 -1.65 -21.96 -2.68
CA VAL A 402 -1.16 -20.78 -1.96
C VAL A 402 0.29 -20.96 -1.53
N ILE A 403 0.64 -22.13 -0.95
CA ILE A 403 2.02 -22.44 -0.55
C ILE A 403 2.94 -22.48 -1.76
N ALA A 404 2.52 -23.07 -2.88
CA ALA A 404 3.30 -23.07 -4.12
C ALA A 404 3.54 -21.64 -4.64
N ALA A 405 2.52 -20.79 -4.64
CA ALA A 405 2.66 -19.38 -5.02
C ALA A 405 3.58 -18.60 -4.06
N LYS A 406 3.57 -18.92 -2.77
CA LYS A 406 4.50 -18.36 -1.77
C LYS A 406 5.93 -18.88 -2.00
N ALA A 407 6.12 -20.17 -2.25
CA ALA A 407 7.42 -20.81 -2.45
C ALA A 407 8.16 -20.29 -3.69
N VAL A 408 7.45 -19.95 -4.76
CA VAL A 408 8.04 -19.38 -5.99
C VAL A 408 8.50 -17.93 -5.81
N LYS A 409 7.94 -17.20 -4.83
CA LYS A 409 8.36 -15.82 -4.58
C LYS A 409 9.74 -15.78 -3.92
N PRO A 410 10.57 -14.77 -4.25
CA PRO A 410 11.84 -14.57 -3.56
C PRO A 410 11.59 -14.47 -2.06
N THR A 411 12.49 -15.07 -1.30
CA THR A 411 12.29 -15.42 0.09
C THR A 411 11.85 -14.18 0.94
N CYS A 412 12.21 -12.92 0.60
CA CYS A 412 11.88 -11.72 1.41
C CYS A 412 10.38 -11.43 1.46
N LEU A 413 9.65 -11.74 0.39
CA LEU A 413 8.19 -11.66 0.38
C LEU A 413 7.58 -12.77 1.23
N GLN A 414 8.19 -13.97 1.25
CA GLN A 414 7.73 -15.08 2.09
C GLN A 414 7.74 -14.74 3.59
N ALA A 415 8.76 -14.02 4.07
CA ALA A 415 8.85 -13.61 5.48
C ALA A 415 7.72 -12.64 5.90
N GLN A 416 7.30 -11.74 5.00
CA GLN A 416 6.12 -10.89 5.24
C GLN A 416 4.83 -11.72 5.29
N PHE A 417 4.74 -12.81 4.53
CA PHE A 417 3.58 -13.72 4.56
C PHE A 417 3.54 -14.64 5.78
N LEU A 418 4.69 -14.93 6.42
CA LEU A 418 4.73 -15.64 7.71
C LEU A 418 4.19 -14.79 8.87
N GLN A 419 4.16 -13.46 8.74
CA GLN A 419 3.59 -12.56 9.77
C GLN A 419 2.07 -12.37 9.66
N ASN A 420 1.47 -12.79 8.54
CA ASN A 420 0.05 -12.60 8.24
C ASN A 420 -0.76 -13.91 8.36
N GLU A 421 -0.16 -14.98 8.88
CA GLU A 421 -0.83 -16.16 9.44
C GLU A 421 -0.84 -16.03 10.96
#